data_AF-A0A952IX54-F1
#
_entry.id   AF-A0A952IX54-F1
#
_cell.length_a   1.000
_cell.length_b   1.000
_cell.length_c   1.000
_cell.angle_alpha   90.00
_cell.angle_beta   90.00
_cell.angle_gamma   90.00
#
_symmetry.space_group_name_H-M   'P 1'
#
loop_
_entity.id
_entity.type
_entity.pdbx_description
1 polymer ?
#
loop_
_entity_poly.entity_id
_entity_poly.type
_entity_poly.pdbx_seq_one_letter_code
_entity_poly.pdbx_strand_id
1 'polypeptide(L)'
;HALLKNALQRAQSSPLYQQNATRISLIAGNASEAMEEAAKERQQSDDSCHESLTVSLRNSMQSAHAIYLDPMYPSRKKRAEVSKGMQMLHRLVGPADPAQSHRLLAAALNLQVARVVVKRPRSSSVLEGTERWSGQRTDIVYPNTRYDIYHKN
;
A
#
# COMPACT_ATOMS: atom_id res chain seq x y z
N HIS A 1 13.38 -5.25 -7.48
CA HIS A 1 12.66 -4.29 -8.36
C HIS A 1 12.49 -4.80 -9.80
N ALA A 2 13.51 -5.43 -10.40
CA ALA A 2 13.48 -5.93 -11.78
C ALA A 2 12.32 -6.89 -12.14
N LEU A 3 11.91 -7.79 -11.24
CA LEU A 3 10.86 -8.79 -11.54
C LEU A 3 9.47 -8.17 -11.76
N LEU A 4 9.08 -7.21 -10.92
CA LEU A 4 7.76 -6.58 -11.02
C LEU A 4 7.69 -5.64 -12.22
N LYS A 5 8.79 -4.90 -12.48
CA LYS A 5 8.95 -4.08 -13.68
C LYS A 5 8.87 -4.93 -14.95
N ASN A 6 9.56 -6.07 -14.98
CA ASN A 6 9.53 -7.00 -16.11
C ASN A 6 8.14 -7.65 -16.28
N ALA A 7 7.46 -8.00 -15.18
CA ALA A 7 6.09 -8.50 -15.22
C ALA A 7 5.11 -7.49 -15.84
N LEU A 8 5.22 -6.20 -15.47
CA LEU A 8 4.40 -5.14 -16.08
C LEU A 8 4.70 -4.96 -17.57
N GLN A 9 5.97 -4.99 -17.96
CA GLN A 9 6.36 -4.93 -19.38
C GLN A 9 5.76 -6.09 -20.17
N ARG A 10 5.82 -7.32 -19.65
CA ARG A 10 5.18 -8.48 -20.30
C ARG A 10 3.66 -8.36 -20.34
N ALA A 11 3.05 -7.81 -19.29
CA ALA A 11 1.60 -7.60 -19.25
C ALA A 11 1.14 -6.57 -20.30
N GLN A 12 1.95 -5.54 -20.59
CA GLN A 12 1.68 -4.57 -21.65
C GLN A 12 1.75 -5.20 -23.05
N SER A 13 2.59 -6.22 -23.25
CA SER A 13 2.69 -6.96 -24.51
C SER A 13 1.62 -8.05 -24.68
N SER A 14 0.85 -8.37 -23.63
CA SER A 14 -0.19 -9.40 -23.67
C SER A 14 -1.56 -8.78 -23.95
N PRO A 15 -2.28 -9.19 -25.01
CA PRO A 15 -3.60 -8.65 -25.35
C PRO A 15 -4.63 -8.79 -24.21
N LEU A 16 -4.51 -9.83 -23.38
CA LEU A 16 -5.42 -10.10 -22.27
C LEU A 16 -5.25 -9.13 -21.10
N TYR A 17 -4.06 -8.57 -20.91
CA TYR A 17 -3.72 -7.75 -19.74
C TYR A 17 -3.34 -6.32 -20.11
N GLN A 18 -3.19 -6.02 -21.40
CA GLN A 18 -2.69 -4.74 -21.90
C GLN A 18 -3.46 -3.55 -21.32
N GLN A 19 -4.81 -3.57 -21.37
CA GLN A 19 -5.65 -2.50 -20.82
C GLN A 19 -5.44 -2.26 -19.32
N ASN A 20 -5.23 -3.32 -18.55
CA ASN A 20 -4.97 -3.20 -17.10
C ASN A 20 -3.54 -2.72 -16.86
N ALA A 21 -2.58 -3.19 -17.65
CA ALA A 21 -1.17 -2.87 -17.51
C ALA A 21 -0.85 -1.40 -17.84
N THR A 22 -1.59 -0.75 -18.75
CA THR A 22 -1.44 0.69 -19.02
C THR A 22 -1.91 1.57 -17.86
N ARG A 23 -2.77 1.06 -16.99
CA ARG A 23 -3.31 1.79 -15.83
C ARG A 23 -2.48 1.61 -14.57
N ILE A 24 -1.45 0.75 -14.59
CA ILE A 24 -0.61 0.44 -13.44
C ILE A 24 0.73 1.16 -13.56
N SER A 25 0.97 2.10 -12.64
CA SER A 25 2.27 2.76 -12.47
C SER A 25 3.08 2.05 -11.38
N LEU A 26 4.31 1.65 -11.68
CA LEU A 26 5.23 1.07 -10.68
C LEU A 26 6.18 2.15 -10.16
N ILE A 27 6.16 2.36 -8.84
CA ILE A 27 7.11 3.21 -8.15
C ILE A 27 8.14 2.34 -7.41
N ALA A 28 9.41 2.74 -7.49
CA ALA A 28 10.51 2.14 -6.76
C ALA A 28 10.81 3.01 -5.53
N GLY A 29 10.58 2.49 -4.32
CA GLY A 29 10.92 3.23 -3.11
C GLY A 29 10.18 2.74 -1.88
N ASN A 30 10.36 3.48 -0.77
CA ASN A 30 9.61 3.27 0.46
C ASN A 30 8.19 3.83 0.29
N ALA A 31 7.18 2.96 0.42
CA ALA A 31 5.79 3.33 0.23
C ALA A 31 5.27 4.32 1.29
N SER A 32 5.80 4.26 2.52
CA SER A 32 5.41 5.18 3.59
C SER A 32 5.88 6.60 3.29
N GLU A 33 7.15 6.76 2.93
CA GLU A 33 7.75 8.06 2.58
C GLU A 33 7.06 8.66 1.35
N ALA A 34 6.86 7.86 0.30
CA ALA A 34 6.20 8.33 -0.92
C ALA A 34 4.76 8.81 -0.69
N MET A 35 3.99 8.14 0.19
CA MET A 35 2.64 8.58 0.51
C MET A 35 2.60 9.78 1.46
N GLU A 36 3.56 9.89 2.40
CA GLU A 36 3.66 11.07 3.26
C GLU A 36 4.02 12.32 2.45
N GLU A 37 4.93 12.22 1.49
CA GLU A 37 5.31 13.33 0.61
C GLU A 37 4.12 13.79 -0.24
N ALA A 38 3.43 12.83 -0.88
CA ALA A 38 2.23 13.11 -1.66
C ALA A 38 1.09 13.73 -0.83
N ALA A 39 1.08 13.51 0.50
CA ALA A 39 0.13 14.12 1.42
C ALA A 39 0.55 15.54 1.88
N LYS A 40 1.84 15.83 2.03
CA LYS A 40 2.39 17.10 2.55
C LYS A 40 2.41 18.23 1.50
N GLU A 41 2.82 17.95 0.27
CA GLU A 41 3.01 18.96 -0.79
C GLU A 41 1.72 19.64 -1.27
N ARG A 42 0.55 19.29 -0.72
CA ARG A 42 -0.72 20.01 -0.94
C ARG A 42 -0.82 21.34 -0.20
N GLN A 43 -0.02 21.55 0.84
CA GLN A 43 -0.02 22.80 1.62
C GLN A 43 0.93 23.86 1.05
N GLN A 44 1.80 23.51 0.10
CA GLN A 44 2.75 24.40 -0.55
C GLN A 44 2.43 24.47 -2.04
N SER A 45 1.46 25.31 -2.38
CA SER A 45 1.40 25.94 -3.70
C SER A 45 2.62 26.86 -3.82
N ASP A 46 3.51 26.52 -4.74
CA ASP A 46 4.38 27.41 -5.55
C ASP A 46 5.83 26.92 -5.63
N ASP A 47 6.28 26.81 -6.88
CA ASP A 47 7.65 26.81 -7.37
C ASP A 47 8.70 25.93 -6.66
N SER A 48 8.92 24.73 -7.22
CA SER A 48 10.20 24.47 -7.90
C SER A 48 10.22 23.12 -8.60
N CYS A 49 10.94 23.10 -9.71
CA CYS A 49 11.18 21.93 -10.53
C CYS A 49 12.17 20.99 -9.85
N HIS A 50 11.69 20.00 -9.10
CA HIS A 50 12.45 18.77 -8.90
C HIS A 50 11.55 17.54 -8.95
N GLU A 51 11.99 16.59 -9.78
CA GLU A 51 11.62 15.18 -9.81
C GLU A 51 10.32 14.75 -10.52
N SER A 52 10.43 14.46 -11.83
CA SER A 52 9.37 13.90 -12.69
C SER A 52 8.57 12.70 -12.10
N LEU A 53 9.11 12.00 -11.09
CA LEU A 53 8.47 10.87 -10.43
C LEU A 53 7.38 11.29 -9.42
N THR A 54 7.57 12.39 -8.68
CA THR A 54 6.60 12.89 -7.69
C THR A 54 5.35 13.44 -8.38
N VAL A 55 5.52 14.10 -9.52
CA VAL A 55 4.42 14.60 -10.36
C VAL A 55 3.57 13.46 -10.95
N SER A 56 4.21 12.39 -11.47
CA SER A 56 3.47 11.22 -11.97
C SER A 56 2.77 10.45 -10.85
N LEU A 57 3.39 10.34 -9.67
CA LEU A 57 2.78 9.82 -8.44
C LEU A 57 1.52 10.61 -8.10
N ARG A 58 1.64 11.93 -7.99
CA ARG A 58 0.54 12.85 -7.70
C ARG A 58 -0.61 12.67 -8.69
N ASN A 59 -0.34 12.70 -10.00
CA ASN A 59 -1.40 12.56 -11.01
C ASN A 59 -2.09 11.19 -10.91
N SER A 60 -1.31 10.12 -10.72
CA SER A 60 -1.85 8.77 -10.54
C SER A 60 -2.70 8.67 -9.27
N MET A 61 -2.24 9.25 -8.16
CA MET A 61 -2.95 9.23 -6.87
C MET A 61 -4.16 10.15 -6.84
N GLN A 62 -4.16 11.28 -7.58
CA GLN A 62 -5.32 12.15 -7.73
C GLN A 62 -6.45 11.49 -8.53
N SER A 63 -6.11 10.59 -9.47
CA SER A 63 -7.09 9.78 -10.20
C SER A 63 -7.52 8.50 -9.47
N ALA A 64 -6.86 8.17 -8.35
CA ALA A 64 -7.09 6.91 -7.65
C ALA A 64 -8.39 6.96 -6.85
N HIS A 65 -9.31 6.06 -7.16
CA HIS A 65 -10.56 5.95 -6.41
C HIS A 65 -10.39 5.20 -5.08
N ALA A 66 -9.40 4.30 -5.00
CA ALA A 66 -9.12 3.51 -3.81
C ALA A 66 -7.62 3.28 -3.63
N ILE A 67 -7.17 3.18 -2.38
CA ILE A 67 -5.81 2.77 -2.02
C ILE A 67 -5.89 1.39 -1.37
N TYR A 68 -5.04 0.46 -1.82
CA TYR A 68 -4.93 -0.88 -1.23
C TYR A 68 -3.57 -1.06 -0.57
N LEU A 69 -3.57 -1.46 0.70
CA LEU A 69 -2.39 -1.65 1.53
C LEU A 69 -2.29 -3.13 1.96
N ASP A 70 -1.13 -3.74 1.71
CA ASP A 70 -0.76 -5.07 2.21
C ASP A 70 0.56 -4.97 2.98
N PRO A 71 0.56 -4.32 4.16
CA PRO A 71 1.78 -4.21 4.96
C PRO A 71 2.20 -5.60 5.43
N MET A 72 3.50 -5.87 5.42
CA MET A 72 4.02 -7.13 5.96
C MET A 72 3.73 -7.23 7.46
N TYR A 73 3.07 -8.32 7.86
CA TYR A 73 2.72 -8.55 9.26
C TYR A 73 3.89 -9.10 10.06
N PRO A 74 4.06 -8.68 11.33
CA PRO A 74 4.98 -9.36 12.22
C PRO A 74 4.55 -10.83 12.32
N SER A 75 5.54 -11.71 12.19
CA SER A 75 5.33 -13.16 12.19
C SER A 75 4.65 -13.62 13.48
N ARG A 76 3.63 -14.48 13.35
CA ARG A 76 2.96 -15.11 14.51
C ARG A 76 3.96 -15.91 15.34
N LYS A 77 3.72 -15.97 16.66
CA LYS A 77 4.48 -16.80 17.62
C LYS A 77 4.40 -18.32 17.35
N LYS A 78 3.42 -18.79 16.57
CA LYS A 78 3.30 -20.22 16.23
C LYS A 78 4.17 -20.53 15.02
N ARG A 79 5.28 -21.22 15.28
CA ARG A 79 6.22 -21.81 14.32
C ARG A 79 5.54 -22.95 13.53
N ALA A 80 4.61 -22.62 12.63
CA ALA A 80 4.38 -23.52 11.51
C ALA A 80 5.59 -23.35 10.58
N GLU A 81 6.17 -24.45 10.09
CA GLU A 81 7.24 -24.43 9.10
C GLU A 81 6.75 -23.70 7.85
N VAL A 82 6.99 -22.39 7.80
CA VAL A 82 6.98 -21.63 6.56
C VAL A 82 8.00 -22.28 5.64
N SER A 83 7.67 -22.40 4.36
CA SER A 83 8.58 -22.99 3.38
C SER A 83 9.95 -22.31 3.42
N LYS A 84 11.03 -23.06 3.12
CA LYS A 84 12.40 -22.54 3.17
C LYS A 84 12.57 -21.23 2.37
N GLY A 85 11.87 -21.10 1.24
CA GLY A 85 11.85 -19.87 0.45
C GLY A 85 11.27 -18.67 1.21
N MET A 86 10.16 -18.86 1.92
CA MET A 86 9.54 -17.79 2.71
C MET A 86 10.40 -17.40 3.93
N GLN A 87 11.08 -18.37 4.56
CA GLN A 87 12.03 -18.08 5.65
C GLN A 87 13.20 -17.22 5.18
N MET A 88 13.76 -17.50 4.00
CA MET A 88 14.84 -16.70 3.42
C MET A 88 14.37 -15.28 3.11
N LEU A 89 13.17 -15.14 2.54
CA LEU A 89 12.55 -13.84 2.26
C LEU A 89 12.36 -13.01 3.53
N HIS A 90 11.89 -13.62 4.62
CA HIS A 90 11.74 -12.96 5.92
C HIS A 90 13.09 -12.48 6.48
N ARG A 91 14.17 -13.26 6.30
CA ARG A 91 15.52 -12.84 6.73
C ARG A 91 16.06 -11.67 5.93
N LEU A 92 15.75 -11.60 4.63
CA LEU A 92 16.18 -10.52 3.75
C LEU A 92 15.42 -9.21 4.02
N VAL A 93 14.12 -9.29 4.28
CA VAL A 93 13.28 -8.11 4.55
C VAL A 93 13.49 -7.59 5.97
N GLY A 94 13.89 -8.46 6.91
CA GLY A 94 14.04 -8.12 8.32
C GLY A 94 12.72 -8.22 9.10
N PRO A 95 12.75 -8.05 10.43
CA PRO A 95 11.56 -8.09 11.27
C PRO A 95 10.62 -6.94 10.88
N ALA A 96 9.34 -7.25 10.70
CA ALA A 96 8.33 -6.23 10.39
C ALA A 96 8.19 -5.26 11.56
N ASP A 97 8.36 -3.96 11.29
CA ASP A 97 8.10 -2.89 12.24
C ASP A 97 6.61 -2.53 12.24
N PRO A 98 5.88 -2.77 13.36
CA PRO A 98 4.48 -2.36 13.47
C PRO A 98 4.28 -0.86 13.21
N ALA A 99 5.23 0.00 13.59
CA ALA A 99 5.13 1.44 13.42
C ALA A 99 5.14 1.85 11.93
N GLN A 100 5.79 1.08 11.06
CA GLN A 100 5.74 1.32 9.61
C GLN A 100 4.34 1.10 9.05
N SER A 101 3.63 0.07 9.51
CA SER A 101 2.26 -0.22 9.09
C SER A 101 1.30 0.90 9.51
N HIS A 102 1.47 1.44 10.73
CA HIS A 102 0.69 2.56 11.24
C HIS A 102 0.94 3.85 10.44
N ARG A 103 2.21 4.19 10.16
CA ARG A 103 2.57 5.34 9.34
C ARG A 103 2.00 5.25 7.92
N LEU A 104 2.09 4.07 7.31
CA LEU A 104 1.54 3.81 5.97
C LEU A 104 0.03 4.06 5.91
N LEU A 105 -0.71 3.58 6.90
CA LEU A 105 -2.16 3.78 6.97
C LEU A 105 -2.50 5.25 7.21
N ALA A 106 -1.81 5.93 8.12
CA ALA A 106 -2.03 7.36 8.39
C ALA A 106 -1.79 8.21 7.13
N ALA A 107 -0.71 7.94 6.39
CA ALA A 107 -0.41 8.61 5.13
C ALA A 107 -1.51 8.37 4.09
N ALA A 108 -1.96 7.12 3.92
CA ALA A 108 -3.05 6.78 3.00
C ALA A 108 -4.38 7.46 3.37
N LEU A 109 -4.70 7.55 4.66
CA LEU A 109 -5.91 8.22 5.15
C LEU A 109 -5.84 9.75 4.99
N ASN A 110 -4.67 10.36 4.79
CA ASN A 110 -4.56 11.78 4.48
C ASN A 110 -4.78 12.10 2.98
N LEU A 111 -4.69 11.09 2.10
CA LEU A 111 -4.87 11.27 0.66
C LEU A 111 -6.35 11.30 0.27
N GLN A 112 -6.75 12.19 -0.64
CA GLN A 112 -8.16 12.36 -1.04
C GLN A 112 -8.60 11.28 -2.03
N VAL A 113 -8.88 10.08 -1.50
CA VAL A 113 -9.42 8.92 -2.22
C VAL A 113 -10.73 8.51 -1.58
N ALA A 114 -11.64 7.87 -2.31
CA ALA A 114 -12.95 7.47 -1.78
C ALA A 114 -12.85 6.35 -0.73
N ARG A 115 -11.81 5.52 -0.79
CA ARG A 115 -11.61 4.44 0.19
C ARG A 115 -10.16 3.98 0.33
N VAL A 116 -9.81 3.52 1.52
CA VAL A 116 -8.53 2.85 1.82
C VAL A 116 -8.84 1.43 2.29
N VAL A 117 -8.17 0.43 1.73
CA VAL A 117 -8.37 -1.00 2.03
C VAL A 117 -7.07 -1.57 2.59
N VAL A 118 -7.14 -2.26 3.73
CA VAL A 118 -5.97 -2.87 4.38
C VAL A 118 -6.18 -4.37 4.51
N LYS A 119 -5.35 -5.17 3.85
CA LYS A 119 -5.41 -6.65 3.91
C LYS A 119 -4.74 -7.16 5.16
N ARG A 120 -5.48 -7.70 6.14
CA ARG A 120 -4.98 -8.18 7.43
C ARG A 120 -5.17 -9.69 7.63
N PRO A 121 -4.43 -10.35 8.54
CA PRO A 121 -4.79 -11.68 9.02
C PRO A 121 -6.08 -11.61 9.85
N ARG A 122 -6.96 -12.60 9.70
CA ARG A 122 -8.27 -12.64 10.40
C ARG A 122 -8.15 -12.43 11.91
N SER A 123 -7.15 -13.06 12.54
CA SER A 123 -6.95 -13.03 14.00
C SER A 123 -6.14 -11.83 14.52
N SER A 124 -5.80 -10.86 13.67
CA SER A 124 -4.99 -9.72 14.09
C SER A 124 -5.83 -8.71 14.88
N SER A 125 -5.24 -7.89 15.74
CA SER A 125 -5.95 -6.71 16.26
C SER A 125 -6.20 -5.71 15.13
N VAL A 126 -7.14 -4.78 15.32
CA VAL A 126 -7.25 -3.59 14.47
C VAL A 126 -5.94 -2.80 14.56
N LEU A 127 -5.50 -2.14 13.49
CA LEU A 127 -4.30 -1.29 13.54
C LEU A 127 -4.51 -0.14 14.53
N GLU A 128 -3.50 0.13 15.35
CA GLU A 128 -3.47 1.33 16.19
C GLU A 128 -3.43 2.59 15.31
N GLY A 129 -3.87 3.74 15.82
CA GLY A 129 -3.98 4.96 15.03
C GLY A 129 -5.23 5.06 14.14
N THR A 130 -6.06 4.01 14.09
CA THR A 130 -7.40 4.07 13.48
C THR A 130 -8.45 4.70 14.40
N GLU A 131 -8.14 4.91 15.67
CA GLU A 131 -9.07 5.49 16.66
C GLU A 131 -9.42 6.96 16.36
N ARG A 132 -8.54 7.66 15.63
CA ARG A 132 -8.79 9.03 15.16
C ARG A 132 -9.62 9.08 13.87
N TRP A 133 -9.91 7.93 13.27
CA TRP A 133 -10.73 7.86 12.06
C TRP A 133 -12.21 8.00 12.43
N SER A 134 -12.85 9.08 11.99
CA SER A 134 -14.26 9.37 12.24
C SER A 134 -15.21 8.87 11.14
N GLY A 135 -14.69 8.34 10.03
CA GLY A 135 -15.49 7.87 8.90
C GLY A 135 -16.02 6.45 9.07
N GLN A 136 -16.84 5.99 8.11
CA GLN A 136 -17.37 4.63 8.10
C GLN A 136 -16.23 3.62 7.86
N ARG A 137 -16.19 2.56 8.68
CA ARG A 137 -15.31 1.41 8.49
C ARG A 137 -16.14 0.13 8.34
N THR A 138 -15.83 -0.68 7.33
CA THR A 138 -16.43 -2.00 7.11
C THR A 138 -15.33 -3.03 6.91
N ASP A 139 -15.62 -4.31 7.15
CA ASP A 139 -14.67 -5.40 6.93
C ASP A 139 -15.21 -6.50 6.02
N ILE A 140 -14.32 -7.08 5.19
CA ILE A 140 -14.61 -8.28 4.40
C ILE A 140 -13.76 -9.42 4.95
N VAL A 141 -14.41 -10.46 5.46
CA VAL A 141 -13.74 -11.57 6.13
C VAL A 141 -13.67 -12.82 5.25
N TYR A 142 -12.47 -13.36 5.12
CA TYR A 142 -12.15 -14.66 4.54
C TYR A 142 -11.59 -15.61 5.63
N PRO A 143 -11.37 -16.90 5.35
CA PRO A 143 -10.92 -17.86 6.37
C PRO A 143 -9.63 -17.44 7.10
N ASN A 144 -8.61 -16.97 6.38
CA ASN A 144 -7.31 -16.60 6.94
C ASN A 144 -7.00 -15.09 6.90
N THR A 145 -7.80 -14.34 6.14
CA THR A 145 -7.55 -12.94 5.79
C THR A 145 -8.81 -12.14 6.04
N ARG A 146 -8.67 -10.88 6.44
CA ARG A 146 -9.73 -9.89 6.44
C ARG A 146 -9.26 -8.64 5.69
N TYR A 147 -10.18 -7.88 5.14
CA TYR A 147 -9.90 -6.59 4.50
C TYR A 147 -10.62 -5.50 5.27
N ASP A 148 -9.87 -4.64 5.95
CA ASP A 148 -10.41 -3.50 6.67
C ASP A 148 -10.57 -2.34 5.66
N ILE A 149 -11.80 -1.87 5.44
CA ILE A 149 -12.15 -0.84 4.45
C ILE A 149 -12.56 0.43 5.18
N TYR A 150 -11.85 1.52 4.91
CA TYR A 150 -12.09 2.86 5.43
C TYR A 150 -12.70 3.70 4.30
N HIS A 151 -13.98 4.08 4.44
CA HIS A 151 -14.71 4.88 3.44
C HIS A 151 -14.56 6.35 3.74
N LYS A 152 -14.01 7.10 2.80
CA LYS A 152 -13.81 8.54 2.91
C LYS A 152 -14.89 9.28 2.12
N ASN A 153 -15.39 10.38 2.71
CA ASN A 153 -16.32 11.29 2.05
C ASN A 153 -15.59 12.33 1.20
#